data_AF-A0A3D2A392-F1
#
_entry.id   AF-A0A3D2A392-F1
#
_cell.length_a   1.000
_cell.length_b   1.000
_cell.length_c   1.000
_cell.angle_alpha   90.00
_cell.angle_beta   90.00
_cell.angle_gamma   90.00
#
_symmetry.space_group_name_H-M   'P 1'
#
loop_
_entity.id
_entity.type
_entity.pdbx_description
1 polymer ?
#
loop_
_entity_poly.entity_id
_entity_poly.type
_entity_poly.pdbx_seq_one_letter_code
_entity_poly.pdbx_strand_id
1 'polypeptide(L)' 'MSYTYLTTEELSQRIKYDSKTIRNQLKDAVFIEGVHYIKPFGGRKILFIWQKIEELMLTGYDDTIPFAAGA' A
#
# COMPACT_ATOMS: atom_id res chain seq x y z
N MET A 1 10.34 -0.04 17.99
CA MET A 1 10.25 0.12 16.53
C MET A 1 9.08 1.06 16.24
N SER A 2 9.33 2.23 15.63
CA SER A 2 8.31 3.23 15.36
C SER A 2 7.64 2.98 14.01
N TYR A 3 6.34 2.73 14.00
CA TYR A 3 5.56 2.69 12.77
C TYR A 3 5.31 4.12 12.29
N THR A 4 5.83 4.45 11.10
CA THR A 4 5.57 5.74 10.47
C THR A 4 4.25 5.65 9.72
N TYR A 5 3.24 6.34 10.24
CA TYR A 5 1.94 6.47 9.60
C TYR A 5 1.97 7.68 8.67
N LEU A 6 1.64 7.45 7.40
CA LEU A 6 1.57 8.47 6.37
C LEU A 6 0.14 8.60 5.87
N THR A 7 -0.28 9.82 5.60
CA THR A 7 -1.48 10.07 4.81
C THR A 7 -1.25 9.75 3.34
N THR A 8 -2.33 9.75 2.54
CA THR A 8 -2.21 9.54 1.08
C THR A 8 -1.31 10.58 0.43
N GLU A 9 -1.35 11.83 0.88
CA GLU A 9 -0.53 12.93 0.36
C GLU A 9 0.94 12.81 0.78
N GLU A 10 1.22 12.42 2.01
CA GLU A 10 2.60 12.21 2.45
C GLU A 10 3.23 11.00 1.77
N LEU A 11 2.45 9.93 1.58
CA LEU A 11 2.90 8.77 0.83
C LEU A 11 3.20 9.16 -0.63
N SER A 12 2.32 9.93 -1.26
CA SER A 12 2.46 10.37 -2.66
C SER A 12 3.75 11.15 -2.90
N GLN A 13 4.09 12.08 -1.99
CA GLN A 13 5.37 12.79 -2.02
C GLN A 13 6.58 11.87 -1.86
N ARG A 14 6.47 10.84 -1.03
CA ARG A 14 7.59 9.96 -0.66
C ARG A 14 7.93 8.95 -1.75
N ILE A 15 6.92 8.31 -2.34
CA ILE A 15 7.10 7.36 -3.45
C ILE A 15 7.05 8.05 -4.83
N LYS A 16 6.84 9.37 -4.84
CA LYS A 16 6.72 10.21 -6.04
C LYS A 16 5.62 9.73 -7.02
N TYR A 17 4.54 9.18 -6.47
CA TYR A 17 3.34 8.83 -7.23
C TYR A 17 2.24 9.86 -6.99
N ASP A 18 1.26 9.91 -7.89
CA ASP A 18 0.07 10.72 -7.66
C ASP A 18 -0.86 10.08 -6.61
N SER A 19 -1.46 10.91 -5.75
CA SER A 19 -2.41 10.48 -4.72
C SER A 19 -3.59 9.68 -5.29
N LYS A 20 -4.04 10.00 -6.52
CA LYS A 20 -5.10 9.23 -7.21
C LYS A 20 -4.62 7.85 -7.61
N THR A 21 -3.41 7.76 -8.16
CA THR A 21 -2.80 6.47 -8.55
C THR A 21 -2.63 5.57 -7.33
N ILE A 22 -2.21 6.14 -6.21
CA ILE A 22 -2.10 5.42 -4.94
C ILE A 22 -3.45 4.85 -4.51
N ARG A 23 -4.52 5.67 -4.54
CA ARG A 23 -5.84 5.23 -4.06
C ARG A 23 -6.56 4.29 -5.01
N ASN A 24 -6.38 4.43 -6.32
CA ASN A 24 -7.13 3.68 -7.33
C ASN A 24 -6.37 2.46 -7.87
N GLN A 25 -5.04 2.54 -7.96
CA GLN A 25 -4.22 1.44 -8.50
C GLN A 25 -3.52 0.70 -7.36
N LEU A 26 -2.62 1.36 -6.64
CA LEU A 26 -1.79 0.69 -5.63
C LEU A 26 -2.62 0.17 -4.44
N LYS A 27 -3.65 0.90 -4.01
CA LYS A 27 -4.51 0.46 -2.91
C LYS A 27 -5.18 -0.86 -3.19
N ASP A 28 -5.75 -1.03 -4.38
CA ASP A 28 -6.54 -2.24 -4.70
C ASP A 28 -5.69 -3.35 -5.31
N ALA A 29 -4.57 -3.03 -5.97
CA ALA A 29 -3.68 -4.03 -6.56
C ALA A 29 -2.59 -4.54 -5.59
N VAL A 30 -2.14 -3.70 -4.65
CA VAL A 30 -0.89 -3.94 -3.92
C VAL A 30 -1.06 -3.83 -2.39
N PHE A 31 -1.88 -2.89 -1.90
CA PHE A 31 -1.98 -2.65 -0.46
C PHE A 31 -3.08 -3.46 0.22
N ILE A 32 -2.69 -4.15 1.29
CA ILE A 32 -3.59 -4.96 2.11
C ILE A 32 -4.07 -4.15 3.33
N GLU A 33 -5.39 -4.12 3.56
CA GLU A 33 -6.00 -3.53 4.75
C GLU A 33 -5.54 -4.24 6.03
N GLY A 34 -5.16 -3.48 7.05
CA GLY A 34 -4.59 -4.01 8.30
C GLY A 34 -3.08 -4.27 8.26
N VAL A 35 -2.47 -4.29 7.07
CA VAL A 35 -1.01 -4.47 6.90
C VAL A 35 -0.36 -3.21 6.33
N HIS A 36 -0.78 -2.78 5.14
CA HIS A 36 -0.19 -1.65 4.43
C HIS A 36 -0.93 -0.34 4.72
N TYR A 37 -2.23 -0.42 4.99
CA TYR A 37 -3.03 0.72 5.40
C TYR A 37 -4.07 0.33 6.45
N ILE A 38 -4.49 1.30 7.23
CA ILE A 38 -5.55 1.20 8.23
C ILE A 38 -6.55 2.34 8.06
N LYS A 39 -7.80 2.09 8.47
CA LYS A 39 -8.88 3.08 8.45
C LYS A 39 -9.36 3.39 9.86
N PRO A 40 -8.59 4.14 10.66
CA PRO A 40 -9.00 4.48 12.02
C PRO A 40 -10.14 5.51 12.01
N PHE A 41 -10.91 5.57 13.11
CA PHE A 41 -12.01 6.52 13.32
C PHE A 41 -13.17 6.43 12.31
N GLY A 42 -13.71 5.23 12.11
CA GLY A 42 -14.96 5.04 11.37
C GLY A 42 -14.85 5.23 9.86
N GLY A 43 -13.65 5.08 9.29
CA GLY A 43 -13.46 5.06 7.83
C GLY A 43 -13.31 6.42 7.16
N ARG A 44 -13.29 7.53 7.90
CA ARG A 44 -13.14 8.87 7.31
C ARG A 44 -11.74 9.14 6.75
N LYS A 45 -10.71 8.52 7.31
CA LYS A 45 -9.32 8.73 6.88
C LYS A 45 -8.58 7.40 6.74
N ILE A 46 -7.75 7.31 5.71
CA ILE A 46 -6.86 6.18 5.46
C ILE A 46 -5.45 6.60 5.87
N LEU A 47 -4.82 5.80 6.74
CA LEU A 47 -3.42 5.94 7.09
C LEU A 47 -2.65 4.76 6.53
N PHE A 48 -1.51 5.04 5.93
CA PHE A 48 -0.60 4.08 5.34
C PHE A 48 0.59 3.85 6.25
N ILE A 49 1.09 2.63 6.32
CA ILE A 49 2.26 2.27 7.14
C ILE A 49 3.48 2.22 6.24
N TRP A 50 4.37 3.21 6.35
CA TRP A 50 5.55 3.35 5.49
C TRP A 50 6.39 2.08 5.46
N GLN A 51 6.73 1.53 6.63
CA GLN A 51 7.58 0.34 6.73
C GLN A 51 7.04 -0.84 5.93
N LYS A 52 5.71 -1.05 5.94
CA LYS A 52 5.10 -2.16 5.21
C LYS A 52 5.08 -1.92 3.71
N ILE A 53 4.89 -0.68 3.29
CA ILE A 53 4.97 -0.29 1.89
C ILE A 53 6.40 -0.38 1.37
N GLU A 54 7.37 0.08 2.15
CA GLU A 54 8.80 0.01 1.84
C GLU A 54 9.26 -1.44 1.75
N GLU A 55 8.86 -2.29 2.71
CA GLU A 55 9.09 -3.74 2.69
C GLU A 55 8.51 -4.37 1.42
N LEU A 56 7.27 -4.05 1.05
CA LEU A 56 6.66 -4.54 -0.17
C LEU A 56 7.38 -4.04 -1.45
N MET A 57 7.83 -2.79 -1.48
CA MET A 57 8.61 -2.26 -2.61
C MET A 57 9.97 -2.96 -2.75
N LEU A 58 10.62 -3.26 -1.61
CA LEU A 58 11.92 -3.93 -1.55
C LEU A 58 11.85 -5.42 -1.86
N THR A 59 10.80 -6.10 -1.39
CA THR A 59 10.58 -7.53 -1.64
C THR A 59 10.12 -7.77 -3.09
N GLY A 60 9.64 -6.72 -3.76
CA GLY A 60 8.99 -6.81 -5.06
C GLY A 60 7.58 -7.35 -4.90
N TYR A 61 6.64 -6.83 -5.70
CA TYR A 61 5.37 -7.53 -5.90
C TYR A 61 5.72 -8.78 -6.71
N ASP A 62 5.88 -9.89 -6.01
CA ASP A 62 6.17 -11.15 -6.66
C ASP A 62 4.90 -11.61 -7.38
N ASP A 63 4.83 -11.34 -8.67
CA ASP A 63 3.76 -11.80 -9.58
C ASP A 63 3.78 -13.35 -9.75
N THR A 64 4.58 -14.07 -8.94
CA THR A 64 4.74 -15.53 -8.98
C THR A 64 3.69 -16.30 -8.18
N ILE A 65 2.57 -15.69 -7.78
CA ILE A 65 1.37 -16.51 -7.61
C ILE A 65 1.13 -17.12 -8.99
N PRO A 66 1.31 -18.44 -9.17
CA PRO A 66 1.40 -19.01 -10.50
C PRO A 66 0.10 -18.70 -11.20
N PHE A 67 0.20 -18.22 -12.44
CA PHE A 67 -0.81 -18.52 -13.44
C PHE A 67 -1.15 -20.00 -13.23
N ALA A 68 -2.31 -20.26 -12.62
CA ALA A 68 -2.76 -21.61 -12.38
C ALA A 68 -2.67 -22.31 -13.73
N ALA A 69 -1.97 -23.45 -13.74
CA ALA A 69 -1.90 -24.35 -14.88
C ALA A 69 -3.31 -24.52 -15.45
N GLY A 70 -3.59 -23.77 -16.51
CA GLY A 70 -4.83 -23.81 -17.26
C GLY A 70 -4.56 -24.60 -18.52
N ALA A 71 -4.78 -25.91 -18.39
CA ALA A 71 -5.14 -26.91 -19.40
C ALA A 71 -4.64 -26.72 -20.85
#